data_AF-A0A1R1YAA0-F1
#
_entry.id   AF-A0A1R1YAA0-F1
#
_cell.length_a   1.000
_cell.length_b   1.000
_cell.length_c   1.000
_cell.angle_alpha   90.00
_cell.angle_beta   90.00
_cell.angle_gamma   90.00
#
_symmetry.space_group_name_H-M   'P 1'
#
loop_
_entity.id
_entity.type
_entity.pdbx_description
1 polymer ?
#
loop_
_entity_poly.entity_id
_entity_poly.type
_entity_poly.pdbx_seq_one_letter_code
_entity_poly.pdbx_strand_id
1 'polypeptide(L)'
;MDSIRNIRIGYWNCQGLSSKKWNPATEAMVSGSLDILFLAETWFVDHEYHLSHPVFFAATTRSQQITKFGHEKGGIICLVSDEIRRMVSSAYVTTSTISIKINQYHIKAVYFPPSMKDDTIKSYFTDDFISVPKTKN
;
A
#
# COMPACT_ATOMS: atom_id res chain seq x y z
N MET A 1 29.22 -13.23 -5.55
CA MET A 1 28.31 -13.45 -4.39
C MET A 1 27.39 -12.26 -4.38
N ASP A 2 26.13 -12.44 -4.76
CA ASP A 2 25.14 -11.38 -4.60
C ASP A 2 24.97 -11.16 -3.10
N SER A 3 25.34 -9.97 -2.63
CA SER A 3 25.11 -9.60 -1.24
C SER A 3 23.61 -9.69 -0.96
N ILE A 4 23.22 -10.42 0.08
CA ILE A 4 21.83 -10.42 0.55
C ILE A 4 21.49 -8.98 0.95
N ARG A 5 20.72 -8.31 0.12
CA ARG A 5 20.19 -6.97 0.40
C ARG A 5 18.90 -7.13 1.20
N ASN A 6 18.86 -6.54 2.38
CA ASN A 6 17.63 -6.43 3.16
C ASN A 6 16.66 -5.44 2.49
N ILE A 7 15.38 -5.81 2.42
CA ILE A 7 14.30 -4.90 1.98
C ILE A 7 13.81 -4.12 3.20
N ARG A 8 13.83 -2.79 3.14
CA ARG A 8 13.34 -1.91 4.21
C ARG A 8 11.91 -1.51 3.93
N ILE A 9 11.02 -1.90 4.83
CA ILE A 9 9.58 -1.69 4.72
C ILE A 9 9.11 -0.76 5.83
N GLY A 10 8.47 0.35 5.47
CA GLY A 10 7.83 1.27 6.40
C GLY A 10 6.31 1.14 6.39
N TYR A 11 5.69 1.47 7.51
CA TYR A 11 4.25 1.65 7.63
C TYR A 11 3.96 2.90 8.47
N TRP A 12 3.15 3.81 7.96
CA TRP A 12 2.83 5.07 8.62
C TRP A 12 1.33 5.35 8.53
N ASN A 13 0.64 5.41 9.68
CA ASN A 13 -0.70 5.99 9.76
C ASN A 13 -0.60 7.52 9.74
N CYS A 14 -1.04 8.13 8.64
CA CYS A 14 -0.90 9.55 8.38
C CYS A 14 -1.97 10.41 9.03
N GLN A 15 -3.19 9.92 9.27
CA GLN A 15 -4.33 10.76 9.68
C GLN A 15 -4.50 11.99 8.76
N GLY A 16 -4.72 11.72 7.47
CA GLY A 16 -4.76 12.69 6.39
C GLY A 16 -3.38 12.95 5.79
N LEU A 17 -3.21 12.57 4.52
CA LEU A 17 -1.94 12.69 3.79
C LEU A 17 -1.77 14.09 3.18
N SER A 18 -1.45 15.08 4.01
CA SER A 18 -1.11 16.42 3.52
C SER A 18 0.26 16.46 2.87
N SER A 19 0.54 17.52 2.10
CA SER A 19 1.86 17.77 1.50
C SER A 19 3.03 17.71 2.49
N LYS A 20 2.82 18.17 3.73
CA LYS A 20 3.82 18.09 4.82
C LYS A 20 4.20 16.66 5.22
N LYS A 21 3.33 15.68 4.95
CA LYS A 21 3.57 14.25 5.21
C LYS A 21 3.99 13.52 3.94
N TRP A 22 3.44 13.93 2.80
CA TRP A 22 3.81 13.38 1.50
C TRP A 22 5.28 13.59 1.15
N ASN A 23 5.79 14.82 1.29
CA ASN A 23 7.16 15.16 0.92
C ASN A 23 8.23 14.31 1.65
N PRO A 24 8.22 14.18 2.99
CA PRO A 24 9.19 13.30 3.66
C PRO A 24 8.97 11.82 3.32
N ALA A 25 7.74 11.38 3.02
CA ALA A 25 7.47 10.01 2.61
C ALA A 25 8.12 9.69 1.24
N THR A 26 7.99 10.58 0.26
CA THR A 26 8.62 10.39 -1.05
C THR A 26 10.13 10.58 -0.99
N GLU A 27 10.63 11.51 -0.18
CA GLU A 27 12.07 11.68 0.06
C GLU A 27 12.71 10.41 0.66
N ALA A 28 12.04 9.75 1.61
CA ALA A 28 12.51 8.48 2.17
C ALA A 28 12.61 7.37 1.09
N MET A 29 11.73 7.37 0.10
CA MET A 29 11.78 6.43 -1.03
C MET A 29 12.88 6.80 -2.03
N VAL A 30 12.98 8.07 -2.42
CA VAL A 30 13.93 8.55 -3.43
C VAL A 30 15.37 8.52 -2.93
N SER A 31 15.61 8.85 -1.65
CA SER A 31 16.92 8.70 -1.01
C SER A 31 17.34 7.23 -0.83
N GLY A 32 16.42 6.30 -1.09
CA GLY A 32 16.62 4.89 -0.81
C GLY A 32 16.81 4.64 0.68
N SER A 33 16.11 5.37 1.57
CA SER A 33 16.02 5.05 2.99
C SER A 33 15.02 3.91 3.25
N LEU A 34 13.96 3.86 2.42
CA LEU A 34 12.97 2.79 2.37
C LEU A 34 12.88 2.23 0.96
N ASP A 35 12.57 0.94 0.87
CA ASP A 35 12.34 0.25 -0.40
C ASP A 35 10.84 0.08 -0.67
N ILE A 36 10.04 -0.01 0.40
CA ILE A 36 8.57 -0.05 0.38
C ILE A 36 8.05 0.82 1.52
N LEU A 37 7.01 1.63 1.28
CA LEU A 37 6.33 2.40 2.32
C LEU A 37 4.81 2.33 2.14
N PHE A 38 4.11 1.91 3.19
CA PHE A 38 2.65 1.97 3.27
C PHE A 38 2.22 3.19 4.08
N LEU A 39 1.43 4.06 3.48
CA LEU A 39 0.82 5.24 4.10
C LEU A 39 -0.65 4.95 4.33
N ALA A 40 -1.07 4.75 5.57
CA ALA A 40 -2.46 4.48 5.97
C ALA A 40 -3.18 5.74 6.44
N GLU A 41 -4.51 5.70 6.49
CA GLU A 41 -5.36 6.86 6.75
C GLU A 41 -4.99 8.06 5.88
N THR A 42 -4.82 7.84 4.58
CA THR A 42 -4.52 8.94 3.66
C THR A 42 -5.70 9.89 3.50
N TRP A 43 -6.91 9.41 3.82
CA TRP A 43 -8.20 10.08 3.60
C TRP A 43 -8.36 10.55 2.15
N PHE A 44 -7.65 9.90 1.22
CA PHE A 44 -7.64 10.22 -0.21
C PHE A 44 -7.33 11.70 -0.51
N VAL A 45 -6.64 12.38 0.40
CA VAL A 45 -6.17 13.77 0.21
C VAL A 45 -5.26 13.79 -1.02
N ASP A 46 -5.53 14.72 -1.94
CA ASP A 46 -4.77 14.92 -3.19
C ASP A 46 -4.47 13.63 -3.96
N HIS A 47 -5.43 12.69 -3.98
CA HIS A 47 -5.20 11.33 -4.48
C HIS A 47 -4.62 11.29 -5.90
N GLU A 48 -5.22 12.02 -6.85
CA GLU A 48 -4.77 12.06 -8.24
C GLU A 48 -3.34 12.58 -8.39
N TYR A 49 -2.97 13.57 -7.56
CA TYR A 49 -1.59 14.08 -7.53
C TYR A 49 -0.62 12.98 -7.07
N HIS A 50 -0.96 12.26 -6.00
CA HIS A 50 -0.14 11.17 -5.48
C HIS A 50 -0.01 10.00 -6.48
N LEU A 51 -1.06 9.66 -7.22
CA LEU A 51 -1.06 8.62 -8.25
C LEU A 51 -0.02 8.89 -9.36
N SER A 52 0.22 10.18 -9.66
CA SER A 52 1.14 10.58 -10.73
C SER A 52 2.62 10.44 -10.38
N HIS A 53 2.95 10.19 -9.11
CA HIS A 53 4.33 10.18 -8.63
C HIS A 53 5.08 8.89 -9.04
N PRO A 54 6.35 8.95 -9.47
CA PRO A 54 7.08 7.77 -9.97
C PRO A 54 7.17 6.58 -8.99
N VAL A 55 7.29 6.87 -7.69
CA VAL A 55 7.35 5.83 -6.64
C VAL A 55 5.97 5.28 -6.25
N PHE A 56 4.87 5.83 -6.78
CA PHE A 56 3.52 5.33 -6.51
C PHE A 56 3.32 3.94 -7.10
N PHE A 57 2.88 2.98 -6.28
CA PHE A 57 2.65 1.60 -6.73
C PHE A 57 1.16 1.23 -6.77
N ALA A 58 0.47 1.38 -5.64
CA ALA A 58 -0.93 0.98 -5.52
C ALA A 58 -1.64 1.79 -4.43
N ALA A 59 -2.97 1.85 -4.48
CA ALA A 59 -3.79 2.43 -3.43
C ALA A 59 -5.09 1.66 -3.23
N THR A 60 -5.59 1.61 -2.00
CA THR A 60 -6.90 1.01 -1.68
C THR A 60 -8.04 1.70 -2.40
N THR A 61 -9.11 0.97 -2.67
CA THR A 61 -10.33 1.54 -3.25
C THR A 61 -11.12 2.35 -2.22
N ARG A 62 -11.82 3.39 -2.70
CA ARG A 62 -12.79 4.13 -1.86
C ARG A 62 -13.97 3.21 -1.54
N SER A 63 -14.37 3.17 -0.27
CA SER A 63 -15.55 2.41 0.17
C SER A 63 -16.86 3.20 0.08
N GLN A 64 -16.77 4.53 0.01
CA GLN A 64 -17.92 5.45 0.02
C GLN A 64 -17.79 6.50 -1.08
N GLN A 65 -18.91 7.10 -1.46
CA GLN A 65 -18.90 8.29 -2.32
C GLN A 65 -18.20 9.45 -1.59
N ILE A 66 -17.49 10.29 -2.35
CA ILE A 66 -16.76 11.45 -1.85
C ILE A 66 -17.70 12.29 -0.98
N THR A 67 -17.36 12.42 0.31
CA THR A 67 -18.20 13.13 1.28
C THR A 67 -18.18 14.63 0.99
N LYS A 68 -19.37 15.26 0.93
CA LYS A 68 -19.47 16.73 0.79
C LYS A 68 -18.98 17.49 2.04
N PHE A 69 -18.95 16.83 3.20
CA PHE A 69 -18.57 17.40 4.50
C PHE A 69 -17.77 16.38 5.32
N GLY A 70 -16.74 16.86 6.03
CA GLY A 70 -15.82 16.01 6.80
C GLY A 70 -14.71 15.40 5.92
N HIS A 71 -13.78 14.68 6.57
CA HIS A 71 -12.72 13.95 5.86
C HIS A 71 -13.25 12.58 5.40
N GLU A 72 -12.73 12.09 4.28
CA GLU A 72 -12.94 10.70 3.88
C GLU A 72 -12.31 9.75 4.92
N LYS A 73 -12.77 8.50 4.97
CA LYS A 73 -12.28 7.49 5.91
C LYS A 73 -11.36 6.50 5.20
N GLY A 74 -10.31 6.08 5.91
CA GLY A 74 -9.38 5.06 5.44
C GLY A 74 -8.42 5.57 4.36
N GLY A 75 -8.12 4.70 3.40
CA GLY A 75 -7.11 4.94 2.39
C GLY A 75 -5.74 4.39 2.82
N ILE A 76 -5.15 3.54 1.97
CA ILE A 76 -3.74 3.16 2.03
C ILE A 76 -3.12 3.48 0.68
N ILE A 77 -1.95 4.11 0.67
CA ILE A 77 -1.08 4.24 -0.50
C ILE A 77 0.17 3.40 -0.25
N CYS A 78 0.59 2.64 -1.25
CA CYS A 78 1.84 1.90 -1.28
C CYS A 78 2.81 2.61 -2.22
N LEU A 79 3.98 2.97 -1.70
CA LEU A 79 5.13 3.46 -2.44
C LEU A 79 6.18 2.35 -2.54
N VAL A 80 6.78 2.18 -3.71
CA VAL A 80 7.75 1.11 -3.97
C VAL A 80 8.89 1.68 -4.81
N SER A 81 10.14 1.34 -4.45
CA SER A 81 11.32 1.69 -5.25
C SER A 81 11.33 0.94 -6.58
N ASP A 82 11.96 1.50 -7.61
CA ASP A 82 11.98 0.89 -8.95
C ASP A 82 12.59 -0.52 -8.97
N GLU A 83 13.58 -0.76 -8.12
CA GLU A 83 14.20 -2.08 -7.95
C GLU A 83 13.20 -3.11 -7.44
N ILE A 84 12.51 -2.81 -6.35
CA ILE A 84 11.51 -3.70 -5.77
C ILE A 84 10.30 -3.85 -6.69
N ARG A 85 9.88 -2.78 -7.38
CA ARG A 85 8.76 -2.82 -8.32
C ARG A 85 8.93 -3.91 -9.38
N ARG A 86 10.15 -4.10 -9.89
CA ARG A 86 10.48 -5.15 -10.88
C ARG A 86 10.39 -6.57 -10.32
N MET A 87 10.45 -6.73 -9.00
CA MET A 87 10.37 -8.02 -8.32
C MET A 87 8.93 -8.39 -7.90
N VAL A 88 7.99 -7.44 -8.00
CA VAL A 88 6.59 -7.69 -7.66
C VAL A 88 5.95 -8.57 -8.75
N SER A 89 5.50 -9.76 -8.35
CA SER A 89 4.85 -10.72 -9.23
C SER A 89 3.32 -10.58 -9.26
N SER A 90 2.72 -10.06 -8.20
CA SER A 90 1.30 -9.75 -8.13
C SER A 90 1.00 -8.72 -7.05
N ALA A 91 -0.13 -8.03 -7.20
CA ALA A 91 -0.71 -7.16 -6.19
C ALA A 91 -2.23 -7.37 -6.12
N TYR A 92 -2.77 -7.29 -4.91
CA TYR A 92 -4.20 -7.35 -4.65
C TYR A 92 -4.58 -6.21 -3.71
N VAL A 93 -5.71 -5.58 -3.98
CA VAL A 93 -6.13 -4.36 -3.31
C VAL A 93 -7.61 -4.46 -2.95
N THR A 94 -7.93 -4.09 -1.71
CA THR A 94 -9.30 -3.91 -1.24
C THR A 94 -9.49 -2.48 -0.72
N THR A 95 -10.61 -2.22 -0.05
CA THR A 95 -10.85 -0.95 0.66
C THR A 95 -9.97 -0.77 1.90
N SER A 96 -9.39 -1.85 2.43
CA SER A 96 -8.67 -1.86 3.72
C SER A 96 -7.32 -2.58 3.65
N THR A 97 -6.92 -3.05 2.47
CA THR A 97 -5.72 -3.88 2.33
C THR A 97 -5.00 -3.63 1.01
N ILE A 98 -3.68 -3.64 1.06
CA ILE A 98 -2.80 -3.84 -0.09
C ILE A 98 -1.94 -5.06 0.20
N SER A 99 -2.04 -6.07 -0.65
CA SER A 99 -1.18 -7.26 -0.65
C SER A 99 -0.25 -7.18 -1.87
N ILE A 100 1.03 -7.42 -1.67
CA ILE A 100 2.03 -7.53 -2.75
C ILE A 100 2.82 -8.83 -2.60
N LYS A 101 3.12 -9.48 -3.71
CA LYS A 101 3.96 -10.68 -3.74
C LYS A 101 5.32 -10.37 -4.36
N ILE A 102 6.38 -10.49 -3.58
CA ILE A 102 7.77 -10.29 -3.99
C ILE A 102 8.51 -11.60 -3.80
N ASN A 103 8.97 -12.23 -4.88
CA ASN A 103 9.52 -13.59 -4.87
C ASN A 103 8.56 -14.57 -4.16
N GLN A 104 9.02 -15.32 -3.14
CA GLN A 104 8.19 -16.18 -2.31
C GLN A 104 7.47 -15.47 -1.15
N TYR A 105 7.70 -14.17 -0.93
CA TYR A 105 7.16 -13.44 0.20
C TYR A 105 5.86 -12.72 -0.15
N HIS A 106 4.88 -12.84 0.74
CA HIS A 106 3.62 -12.13 0.69
C HIS A 106 3.62 -11.03 1.76
N ILE A 107 3.57 -9.77 1.32
CA ILE A 107 3.52 -8.61 2.22
C ILE A 107 2.10 -8.04 2.15
N LYS A 108 1.43 -7.99 3.30
CA LYS A 108 0.05 -7.51 3.41
C LYS A 108 0.03 -6.33 4.38
N ALA A 109 -0.33 -5.15 3.87
CA ALA A 109 -0.59 -3.96 4.66
C ALA A 109 -2.09 -3.81 4.85
N VAL A 110 -2.52 -3.71 6.12
CA VAL A 110 -3.94 -3.59 6.48
C VAL A 110 -4.17 -2.32 7.27
N TYR A 111 -5.35 -1.73 7.10
CA TYR A 111 -5.87 -0.69 7.98
C TYR A 111 -7.32 -1.02 8.30
N PHE A 112 -7.57 -1.47 9.53
CA PHE A 112 -8.89 -1.80 10.02
C PHE A 112 -9.47 -0.59 10.77
N PRO A 113 -10.61 -0.03 10.32
CA PRO A 113 -11.29 1.01 11.07
C PRO A 113 -11.67 0.51 12.47
N PRO A 114 -11.67 1.35 13.51
CA PRO A 114 -12.06 0.95 14.87
C PRO A 114 -13.47 0.36 14.97
N SER A 115 -14.33 0.63 13.99
CA SER A 115 -15.69 0.08 13.91
C SER A 115 -15.79 -1.30 13.24
N MET A 116 -14.68 -1.86 12.75
CA MET A 116 -14.68 -3.17 12.08
C MET A 116 -14.84 -4.29 13.10
N LYS A 117 -15.70 -5.28 12.81
CA LYS A 117 -15.95 -6.43 13.68
C LYS A 117 -14.79 -7.42 13.64
N ASP A 118 -14.51 -8.07 14.76
CA ASP A 118 -13.42 -9.05 14.90
C ASP A 118 -13.46 -10.18 13.88
N ASP A 119 -14.65 -10.71 13.57
CA ASP A 119 -14.78 -11.79 12.59
C ASP A 119 -14.45 -11.32 11.16
N THR A 120 -14.72 -10.04 10.86
CA THR A 120 -14.29 -9.41 9.61
C THR A 120 -12.78 -9.23 9.59
N ILE A 121 -12.15 -8.85 10.71
CA ILE A 121 -10.69 -8.74 10.81
C ILE A 121 -10.02 -10.10 10.54
N LYS A 122 -10.54 -11.18 11.12
CA LYS A 122 -10.01 -12.55 10.93
C LYS A 122 -9.98 -12.97 9.46
N SER A 123 -10.97 -12.59 8.66
CA SER A 123 -11.01 -12.95 7.24
C SER A 123 -9.90 -12.32 6.40
N TYR A 124 -9.22 -11.27 6.88
CA TYR A 124 -8.08 -10.67 6.17
C TYR A 124 -6.76 -11.42 6.39
N PHE A 125 -6.68 -12.31 7.39
CA PHE A 125 -5.47 -13.06 7.74
C PHE A 125 -5.41 -14.46 7.14
N THR A 126 -6.45 -14.89 6.42
CA THR A 126 -6.39 -16.14 5.65
C THR A 126 -5.50 -15.97 4.43
N ASP A 127 -4.76 -17.02 4.06
CA ASP A 127 -3.93 -17.01 2.86
C ASP A 127 -4.77 -16.71 1.62
N ASP A 128 -4.48 -15.60 0.95
CA ASP A 128 -5.05 -15.31 -0.36
C ASP A 128 -4.43 -16.34 -1.32
N PHE A 129 -5.19 -17.36 -1.74
CA PHE A 129 -4.78 -18.25 -2.83
C PHE A 129 -4.66 -17.41 -4.11
N ILE A 130 -3.47 -16.87 -4.37
CA ILE A 130 -3.18 -16.19 -5.63
C ILE A 130 -3.00 -17.26 -6.71
N SER A 131 -4.07 -17.54 -7.46
CA SER A 131 -3.99 -18.30 -8.70
C SER A 131 -3.18 -17.49 -9.71
N VAL A 132 -1.96 -17.96 -10.00
CA VAL A 132 -1.17 -17.45 -11.13
C VAL A 132 -1.86 -17.93 -12.41
N PRO A 133 -2.25 -17.03 -13.33
CA PRO A 133 -2.73 -17.46 -14.64
C PRO A 133 -1.61 -18.26 -15.32
N LYS A 134 -1.84 -19.55 -15.57
CA LYS A 134 -0.95 -20.33 -16.42
C LYS A 134 -1.03 -19.74 -17.82
N THR A 135 0.03 -19.08 -18.27
CA THR A 135 0.23 -18.79 -19.70
C THR A 135 0.20 -20.13 -20.44
N LYS A 136 -0.72 -20.26 -21.39
CA LYS A 136 -0.73 -21.39 -22.33
C LYS A 136 0.54 -21.28 -23.17
N ASN A 137 1.36 -22.33 -23.15
CA ASN A 137 2.40 -22.57 -24.14
C ASN A 137 1.77 -22.84 -25.51
#